data_AF-A0A1C3N565-F1
#
_entry.id   AF-A0A1C3N565-F1
#
_cell.length_a   1.000
_cell.length_b   1.000
_cell.length_c   1.000
_cell.angle_alpha   90.00
_cell.angle_beta   90.00
_cell.angle_gamma   90.00
#
_symmetry.space_group_name_H-M   'P 1'
#
loop_
_entity.id
_entity.type
_entity.pdbx_description
1 polymer ?
#
loop_
_entity_poly.entity_id
_entity_poly.type
_entity_poly.pdbx_seq_one_letter_code
_entity_poly.pdbx_strand_id
1 'polypeptide(L)'
;MTAPRWVIHLPTTLTSLNDANILAAALRDSLGHVTAIDFGETTLSEEDRQFLRTRVWCDARLDAAGRCRRRDGHAGPCASVDEELSPTAATGGAGTAPPVA
;
A
#
# COMPACT_ATOMS: atom_id res chain seq x y z
N MET A 1 7.98 -26.14 16.01
CA MET A 1 7.90 -24.80 16.63
C MET A 1 8.14 -23.78 15.54
N THR A 2 7.20 -22.86 15.31
CA THR A 2 7.43 -21.73 14.39
C THR A 2 8.47 -20.80 15.02
N ALA A 3 9.46 -20.37 14.26
CA ALA A 3 10.47 -19.42 14.75
C ALA A 3 9.80 -18.12 15.23
N PRO A 4 10.28 -17.49 16.32
CA PRO A 4 9.75 -16.22 16.79
C PRO A 4 9.89 -15.14 15.70
N ARG A 5 8.89 -14.28 15.58
CA ARG A 5 8.88 -13.11 14.69
C ARG A 5 8.77 -11.84 15.52
N TRP A 6 9.51 -10.81 15.15
CA TRP A 6 9.55 -9.52 15.85
C TRP A 6 8.76 -8.46 15.08
N VAL A 7 8.22 -7.48 15.78
CA VAL A 7 7.42 -6.37 15.22
C VAL A 7 8.09 -5.06 15.58
N ILE A 8 8.20 -4.15 14.62
CA ILE A 8 8.70 -2.79 14.83
C ILE A 8 7.49 -1.86 15.00
N HIS A 9 7.45 -1.14 16.11
CA HIS A 9 6.47 -0.08 16.35
C HIS A 9 7.12 1.27 16.07
N LEU A 10 6.61 1.98 15.07
CA LEU A 10 7.09 3.31 14.68
C LEU A 10 5.98 4.33 14.93
N PRO A 11 6.04 5.12 16.03
CA PRO A 11 5.11 6.21 16.27
C PRO A 11 5.20 7.28 15.18
N THR A 12 4.10 7.97 14.92
CA THR A 12 4.04 9.08 13.97
C THR A 12 3.34 10.26 14.62
N THR A 13 3.59 11.47 14.14
CA THR A 13 2.89 12.68 14.60
C THR A 13 1.51 12.87 13.94
N LEU A 14 1.05 11.90 13.14
CA LEU A 14 -0.21 12.00 12.40
C LEU A 14 -1.39 11.76 13.34
N THR A 15 -2.36 12.66 13.29
CA THR A 15 -3.58 12.61 14.10
C THR A 15 -4.81 12.11 13.33
N SER A 16 -4.60 11.68 12.08
CA SER A 16 -5.63 11.20 11.16
C SER A 16 -5.34 9.76 10.73
N LEU A 17 -6.33 8.89 10.88
CA LEU A 17 -6.24 7.50 10.39
C LEU A 17 -6.04 7.45 8.87
N ASN A 18 -6.65 8.37 8.13
CA ASN A 18 -6.49 8.44 6.68
C ASN A 18 -5.04 8.79 6.29
N ASP A 19 -4.44 9.76 6.97
CA ASP A 19 -3.07 10.19 6.66
C ASP A 19 -2.06 9.10 7.04
N ALA A 20 -2.29 8.40 8.16
CA ALA A 20 -1.50 7.24 8.54
C ALA A 20 -1.62 6.09 7.52
N ASN A 21 -2.80 5.90 6.92
CA ASN A 21 -3.03 4.95 5.84
C ASN A 21 -2.33 5.35 4.53
N ILE A 22 -2.20 6.64 4.24
CA ILE A 22 -1.43 7.14 3.09
C ILE A 22 0.07 6.89 3.34
N LEU A 23 0.57 7.21 4.55
CA LEU A 23 1.96 6.95 4.91
C LEU A 23 2.31 5.45 4.83
N ALA A 24 1.41 4.57 5.29
CA ALA A 24 1.62 3.12 5.20
C ALA A 24 1.78 2.64 3.74
N ALA A 25 1.00 3.20 2.81
CA ALA A 25 1.15 2.91 1.38
C ALA A 25 2.49 3.43 0.83
N ALA A 26 2.86 4.67 1.14
CA ALA A 26 4.14 5.24 0.73
C ALA A 26 5.35 4.45 1.27
N LEU A 27 5.27 3.95 2.50
CA LEU A 27 6.29 3.09 3.09
C LEU A 27 6.39 1.74 2.37
N ARG A 28 5.26 1.12 2.02
CA ARG A 28 5.25 -0.13 1.24
C ARG A 28 5.93 0.07 -0.12
N ASP A 29 5.64 1.16 -0.81
CA ASP A 29 6.21 1.44 -2.13
C ASP A 29 7.70 1.75 -2.05
N SER A 30 8.12 2.58 -1.09
CA SER A 30 9.52 2.95 -0.88
C SER A 30 10.39 1.78 -0.42
N LEU A 31 9.87 0.95 0.49
CA LEU A 31 10.60 -0.16 1.11
C LEU A 31 10.27 -1.51 0.48
N GLY A 32 9.66 -1.55 -0.71
CA GLY A 32 9.33 -2.80 -1.41
C GLY A 32 10.54 -3.70 -1.70
N HIS A 33 11.76 -3.14 -1.64
CA HIS A 33 13.02 -3.87 -1.77
C HIS A 33 13.44 -4.61 -0.47
N VAL A 34 12.84 -4.29 0.68
CA VAL A 34 13.16 -4.89 1.99
C VAL A 34 12.30 -6.14 2.21
N THR A 35 12.82 -7.30 1.83
CA THR A 35 12.09 -8.59 1.89
C THR A 35 11.82 -9.09 3.31
N ALA A 36 12.40 -8.46 4.33
CA ALA A 36 12.17 -8.79 5.74
C ALA A 36 10.83 -8.25 6.28
N ILE A 37 10.21 -7.29 5.57
CA ILE A 37 8.97 -6.61 6.00
C ILE A 37 7.79 -7.17 5.20
N ASP A 38 6.82 -7.76 5.89
CA ASP A 38 5.54 -8.16 5.29
C ASP A 38 4.55 -7.00 5.40
N PHE A 39 4.54 -6.12 4.39
CA PHE A 39 3.60 -5.02 4.34
C PHE A 39 2.14 -5.51 4.33
N GLY A 40 1.83 -6.70 3.80
CA GLY A 40 0.46 -7.20 3.82
C GLY A 40 -0.14 -7.40 5.23
N GLU A 41 0.71 -7.44 6.26
CA GLU A 41 0.28 -7.58 7.66
C GLU A 41 0.37 -6.25 8.46
N THR A 42 0.56 -5.11 7.81
CA THR A 42 0.60 -3.82 8.52
C THR A 42 -0.73 -3.50 9.15
N THR A 43 -0.64 -3.11 10.42
CA THR A 43 -1.75 -2.62 11.22
C THR A 43 -1.46 -1.23 11.75
N LEU A 44 -2.49 -0.38 11.81
CA LEU A 44 -2.47 0.92 12.46
C LEU A 44 -3.26 0.85 13.77
N SER A 45 -2.87 1.69 14.72
CA SER A 45 -3.54 1.84 16.00
C SER A 45 -3.33 3.26 16.52
N GLU A 46 -4.25 3.77 17.34
CA GLU A 46 -3.96 4.94 18.15
C GLU A 46 -2.80 4.62 19.11
N GLU A 47 -1.96 5.62 19.43
CA GLU A 47 -0.77 5.44 20.28
C GLU A 47 -1.12 4.89 21.67
N ASP A 48 -2.22 5.39 22.25
CA ASP A 48 -2.72 4.96 23.56
C ASP A 48 -3.57 3.68 23.50
N ARG A 49 -3.89 3.19 22.30
CA ARG A 49 -4.75 2.01 22.08
C ARG A 49 -4.13 1.01 21.11
N GLN A 50 -2.87 0.66 21.33
CA GLN A 50 -2.09 -0.24 20.44
C GLN A 50 -2.64 -1.65 20.29
N PHE A 51 -3.54 -2.07 21.20
CA PHE A 51 -4.26 -3.34 21.12
C PHE A 51 -5.39 -3.31 20.08
N LEU A 52 -5.87 -2.12 19.68
CA LEU A 52 -6.85 -1.93 18.62
C LEU A 52 -6.12 -1.75 17.29
N ARG A 53 -5.96 -2.87 16.58
CA ARG A 53 -5.23 -2.94 15.31
C ARG A 53 -6.20 -2.89 14.14
N THR A 54 -6.20 -1.79 13.42
CA THR A 54 -6.89 -1.61 12.14
C THR A 54 -5.98 -2.08 11.02
N ARG A 55 -6.43 -2.98 10.14
CA ARG A 55 -5.63 -3.39 8.98
C ARG A 55 -5.57 -2.26 7.94
N VAL A 56 -4.43 -2.13 7.27
CA VAL A 56 -4.28 -1.18 6.15
C VAL A 56 -4.77 -1.79 4.84
N TRP A 57 -4.51 -3.09 4.65
CA TRP A 57 -4.84 -3.84 3.45
C TRP A 57 -5.85 -4.95 3.75
N CYS A 58 -6.64 -5.27 2.73
CA CYS A 58 -7.54 -6.40 2.76
C CYS A 58 -6.76 -7.71 2.93
N ASP A 59 -7.20 -8.58 3.84
CA ASP A 59 -6.55 -9.86 4.15
C ASP A 59 -7.14 -11.05 3.40
N ALA A 60 -8.10 -10.79 2.49
CA ALA A 60 -8.74 -11.82 1.70
C ALA A 60 -7.71 -12.64 0.91
N ARG A 61 -7.80 -13.96 1.04
CA ARG A 61 -6.95 -14.90 0.29
C ARG A 61 -7.49 -15.04 -1.12
N LEU A 62 -6.58 -14.92 -2.09
CA LEU A 62 -6.83 -15.17 -3.49
C LEU A 62 -6.22 -16.52 -3.88
N ASP A 63 -7.00 -17.30 -4.60
CA ASP A 63 -6.91 -18.76 -4.77
C ASP A 63 -5.56 -19.25 -5.35
N ALA A 64 -4.77 -18.35 -5.93
CA ALA A 64 -3.44 -18.65 -6.47
C ALA A 64 -2.40 -17.51 -6.34
N ALA A 65 -2.80 -16.29 -5.95
CA ALA A 65 -1.96 -15.09 -6.09
C ALA A 65 -1.51 -14.46 -4.75
N GLY A 66 -1.86 -15.08 -3.62
CA GLY A 66 -1.56 -14.56 -2.29
C GLY A 66 -2.74 -13.77 -1.70
N ARG A 67 -2.46 -12.68 -1.00
CA ARG A 67 -3.49 -11.81 -0.42
C ARG A 67 -3.94 -10.73 -1.40
N CYS A 68 -5.17 -10.24 -1.21
CA CYS A 68 -5.63 -9.01 -1.83
C CYS A 68 -4.62 -7.88 -1.53
N ARG A 69 -4.31 -7.06 -2.54
CA ARG A 69 -3.39 -5.92 -2.38
C ARG A 69 -4.09 -4.58 -2.19
N ARG A 70 -5.42 -4.56 -2.30
CA ARG A 70 -6.27 -3.37 -2.13
C ARG A 70 -6.39 -2.97 -0.65
N ARG A 71 -6.76 -1.71 -0.41
CA ARG A 71 -7.02 -1.17 0.94
C ARG A 71 -8.13 -1.95 1.66
N ASP A 72 -8.05 -2.00 2.98
CA ASP A 72 -9.12 -2.59 3.78
C ASP A 72 -10.45 -1.85 3.54
N GLY A 73 -11.55 -2.59 3.40
CA GLY A 73 -12.87 -2.04 3.08
C GLY A 73 -13.05 -1.53 1.64
N HIS A 74 -12.17 -1.89 0.70
CA HIS A 74 -12.31 -1.48 -0.71
C HIS A 74 -13.64 -1.94 -1.34
N ALA A 75 -14.15 -1.15 -2.28
CA ALA A 75 -15.27 -1.55 -3.12
C ALA A 75 -14.84 -2.56 -4.20
N GLY A 76 -15.79 -3.36 -4.69
CA GLY A 76 -15.54 -4.33 -5.76
C GLY A 76 -14.80 -5.60 -5.32
N PRO A 77 -14.50 -6.51 -6.26
CA PRO A 77 -13.87 -7.80 -5.95
C PRO A 77 -12.43 -7.64 -5.44
N CYS A 78 -11.95 -8.60 -4.66
CA CYS A 78 -10.55 -8.64 -4.24
C CYS A 78 -9.63 -8.87 -5.46
N ALA A 79 -8.45 -8.26 -5.46
CA ALA A 79 -7.49 -8.35 -6.56
C ALA A 79 -6.04 -8.44 -6.04
N SER A 80 -5.20 -9.20 -6.75
CA SER A 80 -3.78 -9.41 -6.41
C SER A 80 -2.86 -8.32 -6.96
N VAL A 81 -3.39 -7.43 -7.79
CA VAL A 81 -2.72 -6.24 -8.30
C VAL A 81 -3.42 -5.01 -7.75
N ASP A 82 -2.64 -4.02 -7.33
CA ASP A 82 -3.15 -2.66 -7.14
C ASP A 82 -3.48 -2.10 -8.53
N GLU A 83 -4.67 -2.38 -9.03
CA GLU A 83 -5.17 -1.88 -10.32
C GLU A 83 -5.55 -0.38 -10.24
N GLU A 84 -4.95 0.39 -9.34
CA GLU A 84 -5.17 1.84 -9.22
C GLU A 84 -4.12 2.64 -10.00
N LEU A 85 -3.48 2.03 -11.00
CA LEU A 85 -2.71 2.72 -12.03
C LEU A 85 -2.95 2.02 -13.37
N SER A 86 -4.09 2.29 -14.01
CA SER A 86 -4.12 2.28 -15.48
C SER A 86 -3.43 3.55 -15.95
N PRO A 87 -2.23 3.50 -16.57
CA PRO A 87 -1.75 4.62 -17.35
C PRO A 87 -2.63 4.69 -18.59
N THR A 88 -3.64 5.56 -18.59
CA THR A 88 -4.33 5.92 -19.82
C THR A 88 -3.27 6.41 -20.80
N ALA A 89 -3.19 5.72 -21.94
CA ALA A 89 -2.17 5.90 -22.97
C ALA A 89 -1.91 7.38 -23.26
N ALA A 90 -0.67 7.84 -23.02
CA ALA A 90 -0.16 9.05 -23.64
C ALA A 90 0.05 8.73 -25.12
N THR A 91 -1.00 8.94 -25.93
CA THR A 91 -0.89 8.97 -27.38
C THR A 91 0.10 10.05 -27.75
N GLY A 92 1.24 9.63 -28.30
CA GLY A 92 2.26 10.52 -28.84
C GLY A 92 1.69 11.40 -29.95
N GLY A 93 1.87 12.71 -29.80
CA GLY A 93 1.72 13.70 -30.86
C GLY A 93 3.01 14.48 -30.96
N ALA A 94 3.92 14.04 -31.83
CA ALA A 94 5.08 14.82 -32.22
C ALA A 94 4.62 16.05 -33.00
N GLY A 95 4.56 17.20 -32.32
CA GLY A 95 4.39 18.51 -32.96
C GLY A 95 5.75 19.05 -33.38
N THR A 96 6.04 18.99 -34.67
CA THR A 96 7.21 19.59 -35.31
C THR A 96 7.25 21.10 -35.05
N ALA A 97 8.33 21.61 -34.45
CA ALA A 97 8.57 23.05 -34.32
C ALA A 97 9.07 23.63 -35.66
N PRO A 98 8.65 24.84 -36.08
CA PRO A 98 9.17 25.50 -37.28
C PRO A 98 10.52 26.19 -37.00
N PRO A 99 11.32 26.50 -38.03
CA PRO A 99 12.62 27.15 -37.86
C PRO A 99 12.45 28.64 -37.53
N VAL A 100 13.29 29.13 -36.62
CA VAL A 100 13.47 30.55 -36.35
C VAL A 100 14.25 31.18 -37.51
N ALA A 101 13.78 32.34 -37.98
CA ALA A 101 14.46 33.17 -38.98
C ALA A 101 15.59 33.98 -38.36
#